data_AF-A0A5A7S1J8-F1
#
_entry.id   AF-A0A5A7S1J8-F1
#
_cell.length_a   1.000
_cell.length_b   1.000
_cell.length_c   1.000
_cell.angle_alpha   90.00
_cell.angle_beta   90.00
_cell.angle_gamma   90.00
#
_symmetry.space_group_name_H-M   'P 1'
#
loop_
_entity.id
_entity.type
_entity.pdbx_description
1 polymer ?
#
loop_
_entity_poly.entity_id
_entity_poly.type
_entity_poly.pdbx_seq_one_letter_code
_entity_poly.pdbx_strand_id
1 'polypeptide(L)'
;MKSESQQYSSPMGGFLLPYMILFLIMMLIALPGVRLSIARTLDSVLYPLIGFGASYPLLTISIAGTIMVTLSSIFTNIFMDWKAQARAQEMAKHFQEELRKARKENDAEKIKKLMKLQPKILQAQSQASSGMSKQMVLVLIFITPIFIWLMFFLQKVLYLYFTTPWADAVPFTGRNLLIISNWFLFYILFSTVVGQVFRQILRYLKVSGKWLHTSG
;
A
#
# COMPACT_ATOMS: atom_id res chain seq x y z
N MET A 1 -31.04 -36.78 8.65
CA MET A 1 -29.57 -36.65 8.71
C MET A 1 -29.01 -36.40 7.32
N LYS A 2 -28.78 -35.13 6.96
CA LYS A 2 -27.80 -34.75 5.94
C LYS A 2 -27.03 -33.60 6.57
N SER A 3 -25.85 -33.93 7.07
CA SER A 3 -24.87 -32.94 7.52
C SER A 3 -24.37 -32.23 6.28
N GLU A 4 -24.97 -31.08 5.97
CA GLU A 4 -24.29 -30.05 5.20
C GLU A 4 -23.01 -29.73 5.98
N SER A 5 -21.90 -30.24 5.48
CA SER A 5 -20.56 -29.83 5.87
C SER A 5 -20.48 -28.33 5.65
N GLN A 6 -20.78 -27.57 6.70
CA GLN A 6 -20.34 -26.19 6.83
C GLN A 6 -18.82 -26.22 6.65
N GLN A 7 -18.40 -25.93 5.42
CA GLN A 7 -17.03 -25.75 5.05
C GLN A 7 -16.54 -24.54 5.82
N TYR A 8 -16.00 -24.80 7.01
CA TYR A 8 -15.28 -23.84 7.81
C TYR A 8 -14.02 -23.52 7.00
N SER A 9 -14.16 -22.60 6.04
CA SER A 9 -13.02 -21.97 5.40
C SER A 9 -12.21 -21.39 6.55
N SER A 10 -11.09 -22.03 6.86
CA SER A 10 -10.25 -21.64 7.99
C SER A 10 -9.95 -20.15 7.84
N PRO A 11 -10.32 -19.29 8.82
CA PRO A 11 -10.04 -17.85 8.77
C PRO A 11 -8.56 -17.55 8.54
N MET A 12 -7.69 -18.49 8.89
CA MET A 12 -6.24 -18.46 8.63
C MET A 12 -5.89 -18.44 7.14
N GLY A 13 -6.62 -19.15 6.27
CA GLY A 13 -6.28 -19.28 4.85
C GLY A 13 -6.35 -17.96 4.09
N GLY A 14 -7.38 -17.16 4.35
CA GLY A 14 -7.55 -15.85 3.71
C GLY A 14 -6.53 -14.80 4.17
N PHE A 15 -6.05 -14.89 5.41
CA PHE A 15 -5.04 -13.98 5.95
C PHE A 15 -3.62 -14.38 5.56
N LEU A 16 -3.28 -15.68 5.52
CA LEU A 16 -1.92 -16.16 5.28
C LEU A 16 -1.51 -16.15 3.81
N LEU A 17 -2.43 -16.42 2.88
CA LEU A 17 -2.17 -16.42 1.43
C LEU A 17 -1.42 -15.18 0.91
N PRO A 18 -1.83 -13.93 1.23
CA PRO A 18 -1.12 -12.75 0.75
C PRO A 18 0.30 -12.64 1.30
N TYR A 19 0.56 -13.08 2.53
CA TYR A 19 1.92 -13.13 3.08
C TYR A 19 2.77 -14.22 2.42
N MET A 20 2.18 -15.35 2.05
CA MET A 20 2.88 -16.39 1.29
C MET A 20 3.28 -15.90 -0.09
N ILE A 21 2.38 -15.20 -0.79
CA ILE A 21 2.68 -14.60 -2.10
C ILE A 21 3.80 -13.56 -1.96
N LEU A 22 3.72 -12.70 -0.93
CA LEU A 22 4.77 -11.74 -0.63
C LEU A 22 6.13 -12.40 -0.40
N PHE A 23 6.17 -13.46 0.41
CA PHE A 23 7.38 -14.22 0.68
C PHE A 23 7.98 -14.81 -0.60
N LEU A 24 7.13 -15.37 -1.48
CA LEU A 24 7.54 -15.97 -2.75
C LEU A 24 8.12 -14.90 -3.70
N ILE A 25 7.49 -13.72 -3.79
CA ILE A 25 7.99 -12.59 -4.57
C ILE A 25 9.36 -12.13 -4.06
N MET A 26 9.52 -12.01 -2.73
CA MET A 26 10.80 -11.64 -2.12
C MET A 26 11.91 -12.67 -2.43
N MET A 27 11.58 -13.96 -2.36
CA MET A 27 12.50 -15.03 -2.74
C MET A 27 12.89 -14.95 -4.23
N LEU A 28 11.93 -14.69 -5.10
CA LEU A 28 12.15 -14.56 -6.54
C LEU A 28 13.10 -13.40 -6.87
N ILE A 29 12.96 -12.25 -6.19
CA ILE A 29 13.79 -11.05 -6.41
C ILE A 29 15.19 -11.19 -5.80
N ALA A 30 15.35 -12.05 -4.79
CA ALA A 30 16.66 -12.36 -4.24
C ALA A 30 17.60 -12.96 -5.31
N LEU A 31 17.03 -13.68 -6.30
CA LEU A 31 17.77 -14.22 -7.43
C LEU A 31 18.32 -13.09 -8.33
N PRO A 32 19.64 -12.98 -8.52
CA PRO A 32 20.24 -11.91 -9.34
C PRO A 32 19.75 -11.92 -10.78
N GLY A 33 19.53 -13.10 -11.36
CA GLY A 33 19.06 -13.27 -12.73
C GLY A 33 17.66 -12.68 -12.94
N VAL A 34 16.73 -12.94 -12.02
CA VAL A 34 15.37 -12.37 -12.09
C VAL A 34 15.44 -10.84 -11.99
N ARG A 35 16.18 -10.33 -11.00
CA ARG A 35 16.33 -8.89 -10.80
C ARG A 35 16.91 -8.20 -12.04
N LEU A 36 17.93 -8.79 -12.66
CA LEU A 36 18.55 -8.25 -13.88
C LEU A 36 17.60 -8.30 -15.08
N SER A 37 16.85 -9.40 -15.24
CA SER A 37 15.85 -9.52 -16.31
C SER A 37 14.75 -8.47 -16.17
N ILE A 38 14.17 -8.31 -14.97
CA ILE A 38 13.17 -7.27 -14.69
C ILE A 38 13.75 -5.89 -15.00
N ALA A 39 14.97 -5.61 -14.50
CA ALA A 39 15.63 -4.33 -14.72
C ALA A 39 15.80 -4.02 -16.20
N ARG A 40 16.32 -4.95 -17.01
CA ARG A 40 16.54 -4.77 -18.46
C ARG A 40 15.24 -4.62 -19.23
N THR A 41 14.22 -5.41 -18.90
CA THR A 41 12.90 -5.32 -19.56
C THR A 41 12.23 -3.98 -19.27
N LEU A 42 12.28 -3.51 -18.03
CA LEU A 42 11.74 -2.19 -17.72
C LEU A 42 12.61 -1.07 -18.28
N ASP A 43 13.92 -1.28 -18.38
CA ASP A 43 14.84 -0.29 -18.93
C ASP A 43 14.54 0.00 -20.40
N SER A 44 14.21 -0.99 -21.22
CA SER A 44 13.85 -0.75 -22.63
C SER A 44 12.61 0.13 -22.82
N VAL A 45 11.72 0.17 -21.82
CA VAL A 45 10.46 0.93 -21.87
C VAL A 45 10.57 2.25 -21.11
N LEU A 46 10.98 2.20 -19.84
CA LEU A 46 11.00 3.35 -18.93
C LEU A 46 12.17 4.29 -19.19
N TYR A 47 13.33 3.78 -19.64
CA TYR A 47 14.49 4.64 -19.88
C TYR A 47 14.25 5.66 -21.01
N PRO A 48 13.70 5.28 -22.19
CA PRO A 48 13.33 6.26 -23.21
C PRO A 48 12.21 7.22 -22.79
N LEU A 49 11.26 6.75 -21.97
CA LEU A 49 10.08 7.53 -21.59
C LEU A 49 10.38 8.56 -20.49
N ILE A 50 11.08 8.16 -19.44
CA ILE A 50 11.26 8.97 -18.21
C ILE A 50 12.71 8.98 -17.70
N GLY A 51 13.64 8.35 -18.41
CA GLY A 51 15.05 8.24 -17.98
C GLY A 51 15.92 9.45 -18.32
N PHE A 52 15.48 10.32 -19.24
CA PHE A 52 16.19 11.57 -19.64
C PHE A 52 17.70 11.40 -19.87
N GLY A 53 18.12 10.29 -20.50
CA GLY A 53 19.53 10.00 -20.74
C GLY A 53 20.38 9.93 -19.45
N ALA A 54 19.77 9.58 -18.31
CA ALA A 54 20.37 9.58 -16.98
C ALA A 54 20.90 10.96 -16.48
N SER A 55 20.52 12.06 -17.13
CA SER A 55 20.98 13.41 -16.78
C SER A 55 20.17 14.03 -15.63
N TYR A 56 18.90 13.64 -15.45
CA TYR A 56 18.00 14.20 -14.44
C TYR A 56 17.44 13.13 -13.50
N PRO A 57 18.29 12.50 -12.66
CA PRO A 57 17.89 11.38 -11.81
C PRO A 57 16.76 11.72 -10.82
N LEU A 58 16.77 12.93 -10.24
CA LEU A 58 15.69 13.38 -9.34
C LEU A 58 14.36 13.48 -10.07
N LEU A 59 14.35 14.02 -11.29
CA LEU A 59 13.14 14.13 -12.10
C LEU A 59 12.60 12.74 -12.47
N THR A 60 13.48 11.81 -12.86
CA THR A 60 13.11 10.41 -13.13
C THR A 60 12.49 9.75 -11.89
N ILE A 61 13.11 9.89 -10.71
CA ILE A 61 12.57 9.33 -9.46
C ILE A 61 11.23 9.96 -9.11
N SER A 62 11.09 11.28 -9.29
CA SER A 62 9.84 11.99 -9.04
C SER A 62 8.72 11.50 -9.95
N ILE A 63 8.94 11.41 -11.26
CA ILE A 63 7.92 10.93 -12.20
C ILE A 63 7.55 9.47 -11.90
N ALA A 64 8.54 8.60 -11.66
CA ALA A 64 8.29 7.23 -11.24
C ALA A 64 7.47 7.18 -9.94
N GLY A 65 7.78 8.05 -8.97
CA GLY A 65 7.02 8.22 -7.73
C GLY A 65 5.57 8.60 -7.96
N THR A 66 5.32 9.60 -8.80
CA THR A 66 3.96 10.01 -9.17
C THR A 66 3.18 8.87 -9.84
N ILE A 67 3.81 8.14 -10.76
CA ILE A 67 3.19 6.97 -11.42
C ILE A 67 2.83 5.90 -10.38
N MET A 68 3.76 5.57 -9.48
CA MET A 68 3.56 4.60 -8.40
C MET A 68 2.40 5.00 -7.47
N VAL A 69 2.37 6.25 -6.99
CA VAL A 69 1.29 6.74 -6.11
C VAL A 69 -0.06 6.72 -6.81
N THR A 70 -0.10 7.12 -8.08
CA THR A 70 -1.32 7.15 -8.88
C THR A 70 -1.88 5.73 -9.07
N LEU A 71 -1.04 4.80 -9.52
CA LEU A 71 -1.46 3.41 -9.75
C LEU A 71 -1.80 2.69 -8.44
N SER A 72 -1.03 2.92 -7.38
CA SER A 72 -1.35 2.43 -6.04
C SER A 72 -2.73 2.91 -5.60
N SER A 73 -3.04 4.19 -5.81
CA SER A 73 -4.35 4.76 -5.46
C SER A 73 -5.50 4.15 -6.29
N ILE A 74 -5.27 3.88 -7.57
CA ILE A 74 -6.25 3.22 -8.45
C ILE A 74 -6.54 1.80 -7.96
N PHE A 75 -5.51 0.98 -7.75
CA PHE A 75 -5.67 -0.38 -7.22
C PHE A 75 -6.36 -0.36 -5.86
N THR A 76 -5.95 0.56 -5.00
CA THR A 76 -6.59 0.78 -3.70
C THR A 76 -8.09 1.00 -3.82
N ASN A 77 -8.51 1.87 -4.74
CA ASN A 77 -9.92 2.17 -4.93
C ASN A 77 -10.72 1.00 -5.53
N ILE A 78 -10.10 0.18 -6.38
CA ILE A 78 -10.76 -0.99 -7.00
C ILE A 78 -10.98 -2.11 -5.97
N PHE A 79 -10.01 -2.34 -5.08
CA PHE A 79 -10.03 -3.50 -4.18
C PHE A 79 -10.58 -3.21 -2.78
N MET A 80 -10.57 -1.96 -2.31
CA MET A 80 -11.11 -1.61 -0.99
C MET A 80 -12.58 -1.23 -1.02
N ASP A 81 -13.39 -1.95 -0.24
CA ASP A 81 -14.74 -1.50 0.13
C ASP A 81 -14.67 -0.57 1.35
N TRP A 82 -14.57 0.72 1.06
CA TRP A 82 -14.55 1.77 2.07
C TRP A 82 -15.82 1.82 2.93
N LYS A 83 -16.99 1.41 2.40
CA LYS A 83 -18.25 1.39 3.15
C LYS A 83 -18.28 0.22 4.13
N ALA A 84 -17.85 -0.97 3.72
CA ALA A 84 -17.71 -2.12 4.62
C ALA A 84 -16.69 -1.82 5.73
N GLN A 85 -15.56 -1.19 5.39
CA GLN A 85 -14.55 -0.81 6.37
C GLN A 85 -15.07 0.21 7.39
N ALA A 86 -15.75 1.27 6.94
CA ALA A 86 -16.34 2.26 7.84
C ALA A 86 -17.40 1.65 8.77
N ARG A 87 -18.31 0.83 8.24
CA ARG A 87 -19.31 0.12 9.06
C ARG A 87 -18.68 -0.82 10.08
N ALA A 88 -17.64 -1.58 9.68
CA ALA A 88 -16.93 -2.47 10.60
C ALA A 88 -16.21 -1.69 11.73
N GLN A 89 -15.63 -0.53 11.42
CA GLN A 89 -15.03 0.35 12.42
C GLN A 89 -16.06 0.92 13.40
N GLU A 90 -17.20 1.38 12.90
CA GLU A 90 -18.28 1.93 13.73
C GLU A 90 -18.89 0.85 14.65
N MET A 91 -19.18 -0.34 14.11
CA MET A 91 -19.64 -1.48 14.92
C MET A 91 -18.63 -1.86 16.01
N ALA A 92 -17.35 -1.88 15.68
CA ALA A 92 -16.29 -2.18 16.65
C ALA A 92 -16.18 -1.10 17.75
N LYS A 93 -16.32 0.17 17.37
CA LYS A 93 -16.31 1.30 18.31
C LYS A 93 -17.48 1.20 19.29
N HIS A 94 -18.71 1.02 18.79
CA HIS A 94 -19.89 0.85 19.64
C HIS A 94 -19.78 -0.38 20.55
N PHE A 95 -19.27 -1.50 20.03
CA PHE A 95 -19.03 -2.70 20.82
C PHE A 95 -18.05 -2.44 21.99
N GLN A 96 -16.93 -1.76 21.73
CA GLN A 96 -15.95 -1.41 22.75
C GLN A 96 -16.52 -0.45 23.80
N GLU A 97 -17.31 0.54 23.37
CA GLU A 97 -17.97 1.48 24.26
C GLU A 97 -18.97 0.78 25.18
N GLU A 98 -19.87 -0.05 24.64
CA GLU A 98 -20.86 -0.80 25.43
C GLU A 98 -20.19 -1.81 26.36
N LEU A 99 -19.13 -2.47 25.91
CA LEU A 99 -18.36 -3.38 26.76
C LEU A 99 -17.69 -2.64 27.92
N ARG A 100 -17.15 -1.44 27.67
CA ARG A 100 -16.56 -0.60 28.72
C ARG A 100 -17.61 -0.13 29.73
N LYS A 101 -18.80 0.26 29.27
CA LYS A 101 -19.93 0.62 30.15
C LYS A 101 -20.36 -0.56 31.00
N ALA A 102 -20.61 -1.72 30.39
CA ALA A 102 -21.03 -2.92 31.10
C ALA A 102 -19.99 -3.38 32.15
N ARG A 103 -18.69 -3.24 31.85
CA ARG A 103 -17.61 -3.49 32.83
C ARG A 103 -17.62 -2.50 33.99
N LYS A 104 -17.86 -1.21 33.71
CA LYS A 104 -17.94 -0.17 34.75
C LYS A 104 -19.16 -0.38 35.66
N GLU A 105 -20.26 -0.86 35.11
CA GLU A 105 -21.52 -1.15 35.80
C GLU A 105 -21.52 -2.54 36.49
N ASN A 106 -20.47 -3.35 36.31
CA ASN A 106 -20.40 -4.75 36.76
C ASN A 106 -21.59 -5.62 36.30
N ASP A 107 -22.18 -5.31 35.14
CA ASP A 107 -23.31 -6.05 34.58
C ASP A 107 -22.83 -7.34 33.88
N ALA A 108 -22.80 -8.43 34.65
CA ALA A 108 -22.36 -9.73 34.18
C ALA A 108 -23.24 -10.29 33.05
N GLU A 109 -24.55 -10.01 33.03
CA GLU A 109 -25.45 -10.46 31.97
C GLU A 109 -25.15 -9.74 30.64
N LYS A 110 -25.01 -8.42 30.70
CA LYS A 110 -24.70 -7.59 29.52
C LYS A 110 -23.33 -7.92 28.97
N ILE A 111 -22.33 -8.14 29.82
CA ILE A 111 -21.01 -8.63 29.40
C ILE A 111 -21.15 -9.97 28.67
N LYS A 112 -21.90 -10.93 29.22
CA LYS A 112 -22.12 -12.25 28.58
C LYS A 112 -22.82 -12.13 27.23
N LYS A 113 -23.82 -11.24 27.11
CA LYS A 113 -24.50 -10.95 25.83
C LYS A 113 -23.55 -10.32 24.80
N LEU A 114 -22.73 -9.36 25.21
CA LEU A 114 -21.73 -8.73 24.34
C LEU A 114 -20.66 -9.73 23.89
N MET A 115 -20.16 -10.59 24.78
CA MET A 115 -19.19 -11.64 24.40
C MET A 115 -19.77 -12.60 23.34
N LYS A 116 -21.08 -12.89 23.37
CA LYS A 116 -21.73 -13.66 22.28
C LYS A 116 -21.77 -12.94 20.94
N LEU A 117 -21.72 -11.60 20.94
CA LEU A 117 -21.67 -10.77 19.72
C LEU A 117 -20.25 -10.55 19.21
N GLN A 118 -19.23 -10.72 20.05
CA GLN A 118 -17.82 -10.54 19.69
C GLN A 118 -17.42 -11.28 18.40
N PRO A 119 -17.80 -12.56 18.16
CA PRO A 119 -17.46 -13.25 16.91
C PRO A 119 -18.04 -12.57 15.66
N LYS A 120 -19.24 -12.00 15.74
CA LYS A 120 -19.86 -11.27 14.62
C LYS A 120 -19.11 -9.98 14.30
N ILE A 121 -18.65 -9.26 15.33
CA ILE A 121 -17.82 -8.06 15.15
C ILE A 121 -16.49 -8.42 14.49
N LEU A 122 -15.84 -9.49 14.96
CA LEU A 122 -14.60 -10.00 14.37
C LEU A 122 -14.80 -10.46 12.92
N GLN A 123 -15.91 -11.12 12.63
CA GLN A 123 -16.25 -11.54 11.26
C GLN A 123 -16.43 -10.33 10.33
N ALA A 124 -17.16 -9.30 10.77
CA ALA A 124 -17.34 -8.07 9.99
C ALA A 124 -16.01 -7.34 9.74
N GLN A 125 -15.13 -7.28 10.75
CA GLN A 125 -13.78 -6.75 10.58
C GLN A 125 -12.94 -7.57 9.60
N SER A 126 -12.98 -8.91 9.71
CA SER A 126 -12.25 -9.81 8.83
C SER A 126 -12.68 -9.66 7.38
N GLN A 127 -14.00 -9.64 7.12
CA GLN A 127 -14.55 -9.42 5.79
C GLN A 127 -14.11 -8.07 5.21
N ALA A 128 -14.18 -6.99 5.99
CA ALA A 128 -13.71 -5.68 5.58
C ALA A 128 -12.18 -5.63 5.31
N SER A 129 -11.39 -6.44 6.01
CA SER A 129 -9.93 -6.53 5.83
C SER A 129 -9.50 -7.36 4.61
N SER A 130 -10.38 -8.20 4.07
CA SER A 130 -10.04 -9.12 2.97
C SER A 130 -9.67 -8.39 1.67
N GLY A 131 -10.25 -7.22 1.42
CA GLY A 131 -9.88 -6.35 0.28
C GLY A 131 -8.49 -5.74 0.45
N MET A 132 -8.14 -5.35 1.67
CA MET A 132 -6.85 -4.74 2.00
C MET A 132 -5.67 -5.68 1.74
N SER A 133 -5.85 -6.97 2.02
CA SER A 133 -4.78 -7.95 1.86
C SER A 133 -4.47 -8.25 0.38
N LYS A 134 -5.52 -8.36 -0.46
CA LYS A 134 -5.38 -8.49 -1.92
C LYS A 134 -4.72 -7.25 -2.52
N GLN A 135 -5.18 -6.07 -2.11
CA GLN A 135 -4.61 -4.80 -2.55
C GLN A 135 -3.13 -4.71 -2.20
N MET A 136 -2.73 -5.04 -0.97
CA MET A 136 -1.33 -4.95 -0.53
C MET A 136 -0.39 -5.75 -1.43
N VAL A 137 -0.75 -6.99 -1.76
CA VAL A 137 0.06 -7.86 -2.64
C VAL A 137 0.16 -7.28 -4.04
N LEU A 138 -0.96 -6.82 -4.61
CA LEU A 138 -0.97 -6.26 -5.97
C LEU A 138 -0.15 -4.98 -6.08
N VAL A 139 -0.25 -4.10 -5.07
CA VAL A 139 0.56 -2.88 -5.00
C VAL A 139 2.05 -3.23 -4.94
N LEU A 140 2.44 -4.24 -4.15
CA LEU A 140 3.84 -4.67 -4.07
C LEU A 140 4.35 -5.31 -5.36
N ILE A 141 3.57 -6.17 -6.01
CA ILE A 141 3.91 -6.75 -7.33
C ILE A 141 4.17 -5.64 -8.35
N PHE A 142 3.41 -4.55 -8.28
CA PHE A 142 3.52 -3.45 -9.22
C PHE A 142 4.71 -2.52 -8.91
N ILE A 143 4.87 -2.14 -7.64
CA ILE A 143 5.90 -1.18 -7.22
C ILE A 143 7.31 -1.78 -7.27
N THR A 144 7.44 -3.08 -6.97
CA THR A 144 8.76 -3.69 -6.82
C THR A 144 9.60 -3.71 -8.11
N PRO A 145 9.05 -4.08 -9.29
CA PRO A 145 9.76 -3.97 -10.56
C PRO A 145 10.26 -2.54 -10.83
N ILE A 146 9.45 -1.52 -10.53
CA ILE A 146 9.84 -0.12 -10.73
C ILE A 146 11.05 0.24 -9.86
N PHE A 147 11.09 -0.22 -8.60
CA PHE A 147 12.26 -0.01 -7.75
C PHE A 147 13.51 -0.77 -8.21
N ILE A 148 13.33 -2.00 -8.69
CA ILE A 148 14.43 -2.77 -9.31
C ILE A 148 15.01 -1.99 -10.48
N TRP A 149 14.15 -1.44 -11.33
CA TRP A 149 14.56 -0.60 -12.43
C TRP A 149 15.23 0.69 -11.97
N LEU A 150 14.69 1.42 -10.98
CA LEU A 150 15.33 2.64 -10.45
C LEU A 150 16.73 2.36 -9.91
N MET A 151 16.93 1.24 -9.20
CA MET A 151 18.26 0.84 -8.75
C MET A 151 19.22 0.57 -9.91
N PHE A 152 18.75 -0.03 -11.00
CA PHE A 152 19.53 -0.25 -12.21
C PHE A 152 19.82 1.06 -12.97
N PHE A 153 18.83 1.93 -13.08
CA PHE A 153 18.93 3.26 -13.69
C PHE A 153 19.98 4.12 -12.99
N LEU A 154 20.00 4.11 -11.64
CA LEU A 154 20.97 4.88 -10.85
C LEU A 154 22.43 4.49 -11.11
N GLN A 155 22.70 3.30 -11.63
CA GLN A 155 24.06 2.88 -12.03
C GLN A 155 24.55 3.58 -13.30
N LYS A 156 23.64 4.17 -14.09
CA LYS A 156 23.94 4.88 -15.34
C LYS A 156 24.15 6.39 -15.15
N VAL A 157 23.87 6.90 -13.96
CA VAL A 157 23.88 8.34 -13.67
C VAL A 157 25.33 8.81 -13.54
N LEU A 158 25.67 9.89 -14.26
CA LEU A 158 27.01 10.49 -14.28
C LEU A 158 27.40 11.15 -12.96
N TYR A 159 26.44 11.78 -12.28
CA TYR A 159 26.65 12.46 -11.00
C TYR A 159 25.90 11.74 -9.88
N LEU A 160 26.64 11.19 -8.93
CA LEU A 160 26.07 10.41 -7.83
C LEU A 160 25.63 11.26 -6.64
N TYR A 161 25.48 12.58 -6.79
CA TYR A 161 25.14 13.50 -5.70
C TYR A 161 24.03 14.48 -6.10
N PHE A 162 23.28 14.96 -5.10
CA PHE A 162 22.33 16.05 -5.25
C PHE A 162 22.39 17.00 -4.04
N THR A 163 21.96 18.24 -4.24
CA THR A 163 21.90 19.28 -3.20
C THR A 163 20.56 19.24 -2.46
N THR A 164 20.58 19.48 -1.16
CA THR A 164 19.39 19.72 -0.34
C THR A 164 19.53 21.06 0.39
N PRO A 165 18.45 21.63 0.96
CA PRO A 165 18.52 22.88 1.73
C PRO A 165 19.46 22.84 2.95
N TRP A 166 19.86 21.64 3.38
CA TRP A 166 20.69 21.41 4.56
C TRP A 166 22.04 20.74 4.24
N ALA A 167 22.32 20.40 2.97
CA ALA A 167 23.58 19.78 2.57
C ALA A 167 23.86 19.98 1.07
N ASP A 168 25.08 20.42 0.74
CA ASP A 168 25.48 20.72 -0.64
C ASP A 168 25.77 19.46 -1.49
N ALA A 169 26.09 18.33 -0.85
CA ALA A 169 26.39 17.09 -1.55
C ALA A 169 25.82 15.87 -0.81
N VAL A 170 24.68 15.38 -1.25
CA VAL A 170 24.03 14.17 -0.74
C VAL A 170 24.19 13.04 -1.77
N PRO A 171 24.93 11.96 -1.48
CA PRO A 171 25.11 10.86 -2.42
C PRO A 171 23.81 10.11 -2.66
N PHE A 172 23.38 9.85 -3.90
CA PHE A 172 22.14 9.12 -4.22
C PHE A 172 22.10 7.75 -3.54
N THR A 173 23.16 6.96 -3.69
CA THR A 173 23.25 5.58 -3.18
C THR A 173 23.77 5.50 -1.74
N GLY A 174 24.26 6.61 -1.19
CA GLY A 174 24.73 6.67 0.20
C GLY A 174 23.61 6.41 1.20
N ARG A 175 24.01 5.96 2.40
CA ARG A 175 23.10 5.56 3.48
C ARG A 175 23.28 6.49 4.68
N ASN A 176 22.68 7.68 4.63
CA ASN A 176 22.80 8.65 5.72
C ASN A 176 21.97 8.25 6.96
N LEU A 177 20.88 7.49 6.77
CA LEU A 177 20.03 6.94 7.84
C LEU A 177 20.23 5.42 8.02
N LEU A 178 21.49 4.97 8.08
CA LEU A 178 22.04 3.62 8.34
C LEU A 178 21.51 2.44 7.49
N ILE A 179 20.23 2.40 7.14
CA ILE A 179 19.53 1.30 6.47
C ILE A 179 18.96 1.77 5.12
N ILE A 180 18.59 3.05 5.00
CA ILE A 180 17.87 3.57 3.82
C ILE A 180 18.81 4.41 2.94
N SER A 181 18.75 4.18 1.63
CA SER A 181 19.50 4.94 0.64
C SER A 181 18.85 6.31 0.35
N ASN A 182 19.66 7.34 0.10
CA ASN A 182 19.16 8.72 0.00
C ASN A 182 18.17 8.94 -1.15
N TRP A 183 18.32 8.27 -2.28
CA TRP A 183 17.35 8.32 -3.39
C TRP A 183 15.97 7.78 -2.97
N PHE A 184 15.94 6.78 -2.09
CA PHE A 184 14.70 6.20 -1.58
C PHE A 184 14.05 7.13 -0.56
N LEU A 185 14.84 7.83 0.26
CA LEU A 185 14.32 8.88 1.14
C LEU A 185 13.68 10.01 0.35
N PHE A 186 14.34 10.47 -0.72
CA PHE A 186 13.77 11.46 -1.63
C PHE A 186 12.45 10.96 -2.22
N TYR A 187 12.40 9.72 -2.71
CA TYR A 187 11.17 9.10 -3.19
C TYR A 187 10.04 9.12 -2.14
N ILE A 188 10.31 8.74 -0.88
CA ILE A 188 9.29 8.70 0.18
C ILE A 188 8.73 10.10 0.43
N LEU A 189 9.62 11.10 0.59
CA LEU A 189 9.23 12.49 0.84
C LEU A 189 8.38 13.02 -0.31
N PHE A 190 8.88 12.88 -1.55
CA PHE A 190 8.19 13.35 -2.74
C PHE A 190 6.83 12.67 -2.91
N SER A 191 6.78 11.34 -2.81
CA SER A 191 5.54 10.57 -2.96
C SER A 191 4.50 10.92 -1.90
N THR A 192 4.94 11.24 -0.69
CA THR A 192 4.03 11.68 0.39
C THR A 192 3.39 13.02 0.04
N VAL A 193 4.18 13.98 -0.44
CA VAL A 193 3.68 15.31 -0.87
C VAL A 193 2.73 15.16 -2.06
N VAL A 194 3.12 14.40 -3.09
CA VAL A 194 2.25 14.12 -4.24
C VAL A 194 0.95 13.46 -3.82
N GLY A 195 1.01 12.51 -2.88
CA GLY A 195 -0.18 11.87 -2.33
C GLY A 195 -1.12 12.85 -1.63
N GLN A 196 -0.61 13.85 -0.91
CA GLN A 196 -1.42 14.91 -0.32
C GLN A 196 -2.12 15.75 -1.39
N VAL A 197 -1.37 16.17 -2.42
CA VAL A 197 -1.90 16.95 -3.54
C VAL A 197 -3.01 16.18 -4.25
N PHE A 198 -2.79 14.90 -4.55
CA PHE A 198 -3.80 14.05 -5.19
C PHE A 198 -5.08 13.93 -4.36
N ARG A 199 -4.96 13.75 -3.03
CA ARG A 199 -6.12 13.76 -2.12
C ARG A 199 -6.88 15.08 -2.17
N GLN A 200 -6.18 16.20 -2.22
CA GLN A 200 -6.82 17.51 -2.28
C GLN A 200 -7.56 17.72 -3.62
N ILE A 201 -6.97 17.28 -4.74
CA ILE A 201 -7.61 17.29 -6.05
C ILE A 201 -8.89 16.46 -6.03
N LEU A 202 -8.85 15.23 -5.50
CA LEU A 202 -10.05 14.38 -5.40
C LEU A 202 -11.15 15.03 -4.55
N ARG A 203 -10.78 15.66 -3.43
CA ARG A 203 -11.73 16.41 -2.59
C ARG A 203 -12.36 17.56 -3.35
N TYR A 204 -11.56 18.35 -4.07
CA TYR A 204 -12.05 19.45 -4.88
C TYR A 204 -13.04 18.96 -5.96
N LEU A 205 -12.69 17.91 -6.71
CA LEU A 205 -13.56 17.32 -7.74
C LEU A 205 -14.88 16.79 -7.17
N LYS A 206 -14.85 16.20 -5.98
CA LYS A 206 -16.06 15.72 -5.27
C LYS A 206 -16.97 16.87 -4.86
N VAL A 207 -16.40 17.98 -4.37
CA VAL A 207 -17.16 19.18 -3.98
C VAL A 207 -17.68 19.94 -5.20
N SER A 208 -16.92 19.98 -6.30
CA SER A 208 -17.29 20.71 -7.53
C SER A 208 -18.37 20.02 -8.38
N GLY A 209 -19.05 18.97 -7.88
CA GLY A 209 -20.20 18.32 -8.53
C GLY A 209 -19.92 17.54 -9.82
N LYS A 210 -18.72 17.60 -10.39
CA LYS A 210 -18.37 17.00 -11.69
C LYS A 210 -18.35 15.46 -11.73
N TRP A 211 -18.48 14.80 -10.58
CA TRP A 211 -18.34 13.34 -10.44
C TRP A 211 -19.68 12.58 -10.27
N LEU A 212 -20.82 13.27 -10.19
CA LEU A 212 -22.12 12.67 -9.83
C LEU A 212 -22.92 12.08 -11.01
N HIS A 213 -22.33 11.87 -12.18
CA HIS A 213 -23.04 11.31 -13.35
C HIS A 213 -22.74 9.84 -13.69
N THR A 214 -21.96 9.09 -12.89
CA THR A 214 -21.57 7.70 -13.27
C THR A 214 -21.71 6.65 -12.16
N SER A 215 -22.69 6.76 -11.28
CA SER A 215 -23.10 5.61 -10.44
C SER A 215 -24.56 5.74 -10.03
N GLY A 216 -25.45 5.40 -10.96
CA GLY A 216 -26.79 4.87 -10.69
C GLY A 216 -26.71 3.35 -10.60
#